data_AF-A0A3A8SG44-F1
#
_entry.id   AF-A0A3A8SG44-F1
#
_cell.length_a   1.000
_cell.length_b   1.000
_cell.length_c   1.000
_cell.angle_alpha   90.00
_cell.angle_beta   90.00
_cell.angle_gamma   90.00
#
_symmetry.space_group_name_H-M   'P 1'
#
loop_
_entity.id
_entity.type
_entity.pdbx_description
1 polymer ?
#
loop_
_entity_poly.entity_id
_entity_poly.type
_entity_poly.pdbx_seq_one_letter_code
_entity_poly.pdbx_strand_id
1 'polypeptide(L)'
;YSSGIANLAFYLLSQGGHHPSHPDWPFVEGIGIEKAARIFYKANVDLLTPSSRFETAKVATEQAAAQLGYDAATIASVTAAWKAVQVGVIILPPLPPPLVPNVPVVFSAARGVKEYAWGEVPEGATNLRFALSGGTGDADLYVR
;
A
#
# COMPACT_ATOMS: atom_id res chain seq x y z
N TYR A 1 6.69 10.49 19.26
CA TYR A 1 5.22 10.47 19.45
C TYR A 1 4.60 9.80 18.24
N SER A 2 4.08 8.59 18.42
CA SER A 2 3.55 7.72 17.35
C SER A 2 2.03 7.58 17.37
N SER A 3 1.34 8.19 18.35
CA SER A 3 -0.12 8.14 18.50
C SER A 3 -0.88 8.76 17.32
N GLY A 4 -0.23 9.61 16.52
CA GLY A 4 -0.83 10.21 15.33
C GLY A 4 -1.28 9.17 14.30
N ILE A 5 -0.55 8.05 14.18
CA ILE A 5 -0.84 6.97 13.21
C ILE A 5 -2.17 6.30 13.57
N ALA A 6 -2.33 5.86 14.82
CA ALA A 6 -3.56 5.20 15.26
C ALA A 6 -4.76 6.15 15.27
N ASN A 7 -4.57 7.42 15.67
CA ASN A 7 -5.63 8.42 15.65
C ASN A 7 -6.12 8.72 14.24
N LEU A 8 -5.20 8.81 13.27
CA LEU A 8 -5.55 9.04 11.89
C LEU A 8 -6.24 7.81 11.26
N ALA A 9 -5.75 6.60 11.54
CA ALA A 9 -6.44 5.37 11.11
C ALA A 9 -7.87 5.32 11.65
N PHE A 10 -8.08 5.64 12.93
CA PHE A 10 -9.41 5.70 13.54
C PHE A 10 -10.29 6.77 12.90
N TYR A 11 -9.75 7.97 12.67
CA TYR A 11 -10.46 9.05 12.01
C TYR A 11 -10.93 8.66 10.60
N LEU A 12 -10.02 8.12 9.78
CA LEU A 12 -10.33 7.68 8.42
C LEU A 12 -11.33 6.52 8.41
N LEU A 13 -11.22 5.57 9.34
CA LEU A 13 -12.21 4.51 9.48
C LEU A 13 -13.60 5.05 9.86
N SER A 14 -13.65 6.07 10.72
CA SER A 14 -14.90 6.62 11.22
C SER A 14 -15.61 7.51 10.20
N GLN A 15 -14.87 8.40 9.53
CA GLN A 15 -15.41 9.43 8.63
C GLN A 15 -15.32 9.05 7.14
N GLY A 16 -14.37 8.18 6.80
CA GLY A 16 -13.98 7.93 5.41
C GLY A 16 -13.12 9.06 4.83
N GLY A 17 -12.49 8.80 3.69
CA GLY A 17 -11.71 9.79 2.94
C GLY A 17 -10.28 9.38 2.63
N HIS A 18 -9.51 10.33 2.11
CA HIS A 18 -8.08 10.18 1.82
C HIS A 18 -7.22 10.67 2.98
N HIS A 19 -5.98 10.18 3.02
CA HIS A 19 -4.96 10.72 3.93
C HIS A 19 -4.72 12.21 3.64
N PRO A 20 -4.78 13.11 4.64
CA PRO A 20 -4.74 14.56 4.43
C PRO A 20 -3.51 15.08 3.68
N SER A 21 -2.34 14.47 3.93
CA SER A 21 -1.08 14.86 3.29
C SER A 21 -0.69 13.98 2.09
N HIS A 22 -1.46 12.92 1.81
CA HIS A 22 -1.14 11.95 0.75
C HIS A 22 -2.43 11.51 0.03
N PRO A 23 -2.98 12.35 -0.85
CA PRO A 23 -4.22 12.06 -1.56
C PRO A 23 -4.15 10.81 -2.45
N ASP A 24 -2.95 10.45 -2.94
CA ASP A 24 -2.74 9.28 -3.80
C ASP A 24 -2.79 7.94 -3.02
N TRP A 25 -2.86 7.98 -1.70
CA TRP A 25 -2.98 6.80 -0.87
C TRP A 25 -4.40 6.24 -0.89
N PRO A 26 -4.58 4.95 -0.51
CA PRO A 26 -5.87 4.28 -0.62
C PRO A 26 -6.99 5.06 0.06
N PHE A 27 -8.09 5.24 -0.66
CA PHE A 27 -9.33 5.77 -0.10
C PHE A 27 -9.87 4.82 0.96
N VAL A 28 -10.35 5.37 2.08
CA VAL A 28 -10.98 4.60 3.16
C VAL A 28 -12.47 4.84 3.12
N GLU A 29 -13.25 3.78 2.99
CA GLU A 29 -14.69 3.84 3.14
C GLU A 29 -15.07 3.92 4.62
N GLY A 30 -15.71 5.02 5.02
CA GLY A 30 -16.09 5.27 6.41
C GLY A 30 -17.20 4.34 6.88
N ILE A 31 -16.99 3.68 8.01
CA ILE A 31 -17.97 2.73 8.59
C ILE A 31 -18.82 3.38 9.69
N GLY A 32 -18.60 4.66 9.98
CA GLY A 32 -19.23 5.41 11.06
C GLY A 32 -18.55 5.25 12.41
N ILE A 33 -18.64 6.30 13.23
CA ILE A 33 -17.95 6.41 14.51
C ILE A 33 -18.33 5.30 15.50
N GLU A 34 -19.59 4.87 15.51
CA GLU A 34 -20.05 3.83 16.44
C GLU A 34 -19.44 2.46 16.15
N LYS A 35 -19.40 2.06 14.87
CA LYS A 35 -18.78 0.78 14.47
C LYS A 35 -17.27 0.85 14.71
N ALA A 36 -16.63 1.94 14.30
CA ALA A 36 -15.19 2.14 14.49
C ALA A 36 -14.81 2.08 15.98
N ALA A 37 -15.57 2.74 16.85
CA ALA A 37 -15.34 2.73 18.30
C ALA A 37 -15.48 1.33 18.89
N ARG A 38 -16.51 0.55 18.50
CA ARG A 38 -16.69 -0.84 18.98
C ARG A 38 -15.53 -1.74 18.58
N ILE A 39 -15.04 -1.62 17.34
CA ILE A 39 -13.91 -2.39 16.84
C ILE A 39 -12.62 -2.06 17.62
N PHE A 40 -12.30 -0.77 17.75
CA PHE A 40 -11.09 -0.33 18.45
C PHE A 40 -11.14 -0.64 19.95
N TYR A 41 -12.31 -0.50 20.58
CA TYR A 41 -12.51 -0.86 21.98
C TYR A 41 -12.28 -2.35 22.20
N LYS A 42 -12.93 -3.22 21.41
CA LYS A 42 -12.76 -4.67 21.52
C LYS A 42 -11.32 -5.09 21.26
N ALA A 43 -10.67 -4.54 20.23
CA ALA A 43 -9.25 -4.81 19.97
C ALA A 43 -8.38 -4.42 21.17
N ASN A 44 -8.61 -3.26 21.77
CA ASN A 44 -7.82 -2.76 22.90
C ASN A 44 -8.03 -3.56 24.20
N VAL A 45 -9.24 -4.07 24.44
CA VAL A 45 -9.55 -4.81 25.67
C VAL A 45 -9.19 -6.29 25.56
N ASP A 46 -9.47 -6.93 24.42
CA ASP A 46 -9.45 -8.39 24.31
C ASP A 46 -8.21 -8.94 23.57
N LEU A 47 -7.58 -8.13 22.71
CA LEU A 47 -6.60 -8.62 21.73
C LEU A 47 -5.24 -7.95 21.84
N LEU A 48 -5.19 -6.68 22.24
CA LEU A 48 -3.95 -5.95 22.43
C LEU A 48 -3.32 -6.26 23.79
N THR A 49 -2.00 -6.38 23.77
CA THR A 49 -1.14 -6.54 24.95
C THR A 49 -0.25 -5.31 25.13
N PRO A 50 0.38 -5.11 26.31
CA PRO A 50 1.27 -3.97 26.55
C PRO A 50 2.47 -3.88 25.56
N SER A 51 2.84 -4.98 24.91
CA SER A 51 3.95 -5.03 23.94
C SER A 51 3.50 -4.89 22.47
N SER A 52 2.21 -4.68 22.23
CA SER A 52 1.65 -4.64 20.88
C SER A 52 2.18 -3.46 20.06
N ARG A 53 2.49 -3.72 18.79
CA ARG A 53 2.93 -2.73 17.80
C ARG A 53 1.80 -2.42 16.81
N PHE A 54 1.98 -1.44 15.94
CA PHE A 54 0.94 -1.06 14.96
C PHE A 54 0.53 -2.21 14.04
N GLU A 55 1.47 -3.05 13.62
CA GLU A 55 1.15 -4.25 12.83
C GLU A 55 0.23 -5.20 13.59
N THR A 56 0.50 -5.42 14.88
CA THR A 56 -0.37 -6.20 15.77
C THR A 56 -1.73 -5.53 15.94
N ALA A 57 -1.77 -4.19 16.05
CA ALA A 57 -3.02 -3.44 16.17
C ALA A 57 -3.89 -3.49 14.92
N LYS A 58 -3.29 -3.50 13.73
CA LYS A 58 -4.01 -3.76 12.48
C LYS A 58 -4.69 -5.13 12.53
N VAL A 59 -3.94 -6.18 12.82
CA VAL A 59 -4.48 -7.55 12.88
C VAL A 59 -5.56 -7.67 13.96
N ALA A 60 -5.32 -7.09 15.14
CA ALA A 60 -6.27 -7.10 16.25
C ALA A 60 -7.59 -6.39 15.91
N THR A 61 -7.55 -5.26 15.21
CA THR A 61 -8.78 -4.55 14.80
C THR A 61 -9.53 -5.28 13.67
N GLU A 62 -8.83 -5.92 12.73
CA GLU A 62 -9.45 -6.81 11.73
C GLU A 62 -10.13 -8.01 12.40
N GLN A 63 -9.45 -8.64 13.36
CA GLN A 63 -9.99 -9.74 14.15
C GLN A 63 -11.17 -9.30 15.02
N ALA A 64 -11.10 -8.13 15.64
CA ALA A 64 -12.21 -7.57 16.43
C ALA A 64 -13.44 -7.32 15.56
N ALA A 65 -13.26 -6.80 14.34
CA ALA A 65 -14.36 -6.61 13.39
C ALA A 65 -15.02 -7.94 12.99
N ALA A 66 -14.21 -8.97 12.72
CA ALA A 66 -14.72 -10.32 12.44
C ALA A 66 -15.46 -10.93 13.65
N GLN A 67 -14.92 -10.79 14.86
CA GLN A 67 -15.53 -11.30 16.09
C GLN A 67 -16.83 -10.56 16.48
N LEU A 68 -17.00 -9.31 16.06
CA LEU A 68 -18.25 -8.56 16.22
C LEU A 68 -19.31 -8.93 15.16
N GLY A 69 -18.97 -9.82 14.21
CA GLY A 69 -19.88 -10.28 13.17
C GLY A 69 -20.09 -9.27 12.04
N TYR A 70 -19.16 -8.34 11.84
CA TYR A 70 -19.23 -7.42 10.70
C TYR A 70 -18.86 -8.12 9.39
N ASP A 71 -19.36 -7.57 8.29
CA ASP A 71 -19.17 -8.07 6.95
C ASP A 71 -17.76 -7.82 6.40
N ALA A 72 -17.45 -8.48 5.29
CA ALA A 72 -16.15 -8.37 4.63
C ALA A 72 -15.84 -6.93 4.19
N ALA A 73 -16.85 -6.12 3.83
CA ALA A 73 -16.68 -4.72 3.48
C ALA A 73 -16.20 -3.88 4.67
N THR A 74 -16.82 -4.04 5.86
CA THR A 74 -16.36 -3.38 7.08
C THR A 74 -14.93 -3.77 7.43
N ILE A 75 -14.57 -5.06 7.31
CA ILE A 75 -13.19 -5.53 7.56
C ILE A 75 -12.23 -4.92 6.54
N ALA A 76 -12.62 -4.83 5.26
CA ALA A 76 -11.81 -4.20 4.23
C ALA A 76 -11.58 -2.70 4.51
N SER A 77 -12.58 -1.98 5.03
CA SER A 77 -12.42 -0.60 5.50
C SER A 77 -11.41 -0.48 6.65
N VAL A 78 -11.42 -1.42 7.61
CA VAL A 78 -10.41 -1.47 8.67
C VAL A 78 -9.02 -1.66 8.07
N THR A 79 -8.85 -2.60 7.14
CA THR A 79 -7.58 -2.80 6.43
C THR A 79 -7.14 -1.55 5.68
N ALA A 80 -8.05 -0.88 4.96
CA ALA A 80 -7.78 0.33 4.21
C ALA A 80 -7.32 1.47 5.13
N ALA A 81 -7.97 1.64 6.28
CA ALA A 81 -7.60 2.65 7.28
C ALA A 81 -6.16 2.49 7.79
N TRP A 82 -5.73 1.27 8.07
CA TRP A 82 -4.34 1.00 8.47
C TRP A 82 -3.35 1.16 7.32
N LYS A 83 -3.71 0.76 6.10
CA LYS A 83 -2.86 0.97 4.91
C LYS A 83 -2.69 2.45 4.58
N ALA A 84 -3.74 3.26 4.76
CA ALA A 84 -3.70 4.71 4.58
C ALA A 84 -2.78 5.41 5.60
N VAL A 85 -2.33 4.73 6.65
CA VAL A 85 -1.30 5.23 7.59
C VAL A 85 0.00 4.40 7.53
N GLN A 86 0.21 3.70 6.42
CA GLN A 86 1.37 2.84 6.13
C GLN A 86 1.59 1.66 7.07
N VAL A 87 0.56 1.22 7.79
CA VAL A 87 0.63 0.04 8.66
C VAL A 87 0.18 -1.20 7.89
N GLY A 88 1.03 -2.24 7.85
CA GLY A 88 0.74 -3.49 7.13
C GLY A 88 0.75 -3.33 5.61
N VAL A 89 1.34 -2.24 5.10
CA VAL A 89 1.71 -2.10 3.70
C VAL A 89 3.06 -2.79 3.53
N ILE A 90 3.10 -3.89 2.78
CA ILE A 90 4.36 -4.33 2.20
C ILE A 90 4.70 -3.26 1.16
N ILE A 91 5.75 -2.48 1.42
CA ILE A 91 6.36 -1.62 0.40
C ILE A 91 6.95 -2.55 -0.66
N LEU A 92 6.10 -3.00 -1.58
CA LEU A 92 6.56 -3.48 -2.87
C LEU A 92 7.30 -2.29 -3.49
N PRO A 93 8.50 -2.47 -4.07
CA PRO A 93 9.10 -1.42 -4.87
C PRO A 93 8.05 -0.87 -5.84
N PRO A 94 8.04 0.45 -6.10
CA PRO A 94 7.11 1.04 -7.06
C PRO A 94 7.11 0.18 -8.31
N LEU A 95 5.91 -0.23 -8.75
CA LEU A 95 5.78 -1.13 -9.89
C LEU A 95 6.58 -0.52 -11.04
N PRO A 96 7.58 -1.24 -11.57
CA PRO A 96 8.43 -0.65 -12.59
C PRO A 96 7.57 -0.29 -13.82
N PRO A 97 7.81 0.88 -14.46
CA PRO A 97 7.02 1.32 -15.59
C PRO A 97 7.05 0.28 -16.72
N PRO A 98 5.92 0.06 -17.43
CA PRO A 98 5.89 -0.86 -18.54
C PRO A 98 6.68 -0.32 -19.73
N LEU A 99 7.42 -1.18 -20.42
CA LEU A 99 8.02 -0.86 -21.72
C LEU A 99 6.95 -0.95 -22.79
N VAL A 100 6.58 0.20 -23.36
CA VAL A 100 5.64 0.31 -24.47
C VAL A 100 6.40 0.59 -25.76
N PRO A 101 6.03 -0.02 -26.91
CA PRO A 101 6.70 0.23 -28.18
C PRO A 101 6.79 1.72 -28.53
N ASN A 102 7.99 2.18 -28.89
CA ASN A 102 8.29 3.57 -29.28
C ASN A 102 8.06 4.64 -28.20
N VAL A 103 7.88 4.24 -26.93
CA VAL A 103 7.79 5.18 -25.80
C VAL A 103 9.05 5.09 -24.96
N PRO A 104 9.90 6.15 -24.92
CA PRO A 104 11.09 6.16 -24.08
C PRO A 104 10.73 6.09 -22.59
N VAL A 105 11.46 5.27 -21.83
CA VAL A 105 11.45 5.27 -20.36
C VAL A 105 12.74 5.92 -19.87
N VAL A 106 12.63 6.93 -19.01
CA VAL A 106 13.76 7.68 -18.46
C VAL A 106 14.12 7.11 -17.08
N PHE A 107 15.39 6.79 -16.90
CA PHE A 107 15.95 6.37 -15.61
C PHE A 107 16.86 7.46 -15.04
N SER A 108 16.75 7.73 -13.74
CA SER A 108 17.54 8.78 -13.06
C SER A 108 17.86 8.40 -11.61
N ALA A 109 18.44 7.22 -11.43
CA ALA A 109 18.80 6.68 -10.12
C ALA A 109 20.10 7.29 -9.56
N ALA A 110 20.18 7.43 -8.22
CA ALA A 110 21.43 7.76 -7.52
C ALA A 110 22.41 6.56 -7.53
N ARG A 111 23.70 6.81 -7.30
CA ARG A 111 24.72 5.75 -7.23
C ARG A 111 24.33 4.70 -6.18
N GLY A 112 24.26 3.43 -6.60
CA GLY A 112 23.89 2.30 -5.75
C GLY A 112 22.39 1.99 -5.70
N VAL A 113 21.55 2.77 -6.40
CA VAL A 113 20.11 2.50 -6.56
C VAL A 113 19.86 1.81 -7.90
N LYS A 114 18.98 0.80 -7.91
CA LYS A 114 18.53 0.11 -9.14
C LYS A 114 17.11 0.54 -9.48
N GLU A 115 16.89 0.93 -10.72
CA GLU A 115 15.57 1.11 -11.31
C GLU A 115 15.31 -0.04 -12.31
N TYR A 116 14.04 -0.39 -12.49
CA TYR A 116 13.63 -1.50 -13.36
C TYR A 116 12.56 -1.00 -14.34
N ALA A 117 12.40 -1.70 -15.46
CA ALA A 117 11.25 -1.62 -16.34
C ALA A 117 11.01 -3.01 -16.93
N TRP A 118 9.78 -3.31 -17.32
CA TRP A 118 9.43 -4.61 -17.94
C TRP A 118 8.37 -4.39 -19.01
N GLY A 119 8.31 -5.23 -20.02
CA GLY A 119 7.23 -5.19 -21.01
C GLY A 119 6.97 -6.58 -21.55
N GLU A 120 5.75 -6.83 -22.00
CA GLU A 120 5.42 -8.07 -22.70
C GLU A 120 5.86 -7.97 -24.15
N VAL A 121 6.54 -9.00 -24.64
CA VAL A 121 6.83 -9.14 -26.06
C VAL A 121 5.58 -9.72 -26.72
N PRO A 122 4.93 -9.03 -27.66
CA PRO A 122 3.73 -9.56 -28.31
C PRO A 122 4.00 -10.87 -29.03
N GLU A 123 3.02 -11.77 -29.07
CA GLU A 123 3.12 -13.02 -29.81
C GLU A 123 3.41 -12.74 -31.30
N GLY A 124 4.38 -13.46 -31.87
CA GLY A 124 4.81 -13.26 -33.26
C GLY A 124 5.73 -12.07 -33.52
N ALA A 125 6.20 -11.37 -32.47
CA ALA A 125 7.21 -10.32 -32.64
C ALA A 125 8.54 -10.92 -33.15
N THR A 126 8.96 -10.54 -34.37
CA THR A 126 10.22 -10.99 -34.99
C THR A 126 11.33 -9.94 -34.99
N ASN A 127 11.00 -8.68 -34.68
CA ASN A 127 11.89 -7.52 -34.76
C ASN A 127 11.93 -6.71 -33.46
N LEU A 128 12.11 -7.38 -32.32
CA LEU A 128 12.27 -6.70 -31.03
C LEU A 128 13.62 -5.96 -30.99
N ARG A 129 13.59 -4.65 -30.70
CA ARG A 129 14.79 -3.81 -30.57
C ARG A 129 14.66 -2.95 -29.32
N PHE A 130 15.63 -3.06 -28.41
CA PHE A 130 15.80 -2.14 -27.29
C PHE A 130 16.93 -1.17 -27.65
N ALA A 131 16.64 0.13 -27.66
CA ALA A 131 17.63 1.17 -27.88
C ALA A 131 17.81 1.94 -26.57
N LEU A 132 19.05 2.00 -26.09
CA LEU A 132 19.45 2.87 -24.99
C LEU A 132 20.11 4.11 -25.60
N SER A 133 19.78 5.29 -25.09
CA SER A 133 20.35 6.54 -25.56
C SER A 133 20.70 7.44 -24.38
N GLY A 134 21.93 7.96 -24.34
CA GLY A 134 22.44 8.79 -23.25
C GLY A 134 22.82 8.02 -21.98
N GLY A 135 23.28 8.74 -20.96
CA GLY A 135 23.63 8.22 -19.63
C GLY A 135 25.10 7.80 -19.43
N THR A 136 25.49 7.60 -18.17
CA THR A 136 26.82 7.10 -17.75
C THR A 136 26.72 5.87 -16.82
N GLY A 137 25.54 5.26 -16.74
CA GLY A 137 25.27 4.10 -15.87
C GLY A 137 25.24 2.78 -16.65
N ASP A 138 25.30 1.67 -15.92
CA ASP A 138 25.25 0.32 -16.49
C ASP A 138 23.80 -0.18 -16.58
N ALA A 139 23.40 -0.67 -17.76
CA ALA A 139 22.08 -1.23 -17.99
C ALA A 139 22.17 -2.74 -18.18
N ASP A 140 21.49 -3.49 -17.31
CA ASP A 140 21.33 -4.94 -17.43
C ASP A 140 19.97 -5.29 -18.06
N LEU A 141 19.96 -6.17 -19.07
CA LEU A 141 18.73 -6.65 -19.71
C LEU A 141 18.51 -8.13 -19.37
N TYR A 142 17.31 -8.44 -18.87
CA TYR A 142 16.87 -9.81 -18.59
C TYR A 142 15.64 -10.14 -19.44
N VAL A 143 15.69 -11.25 -20.18
CA VAL A 143 14.59 -11.76 -21.03
C VAL A 143 14.20 -13.14 -20.54
N ARG A 144 12.90 -13.40 -20.44
CA ARG A 144 12.31 -14.69 -20.07
C ARG A 144 11.22 -15.08 -21.06
#